data_AF-A0A8E0IU12-F1
#
_entry.id   AF-A0A8E0IU12-F1
#
_cell.length_a   1.000
_cell.length_b   1.000
_cell.length_c   1.000
_cell.angle_alpha   90.00
_cell.angle_beta   90.00
_cell.angle_gamma   90.00
#
_symmetry.space_group_name_H-M   'P 1'
#
loop_
_entity.id
_entity.type
_entity.pdbx_description
1 polymer ?
#
loop_
_entity_poly.entity_id
_entity_poly.type
_entity_poly.pdbx_seq_one_letter_code
_entity_poly.pdbx_strand_id
1 'polypeptide(L)'
;MYTCTKRGAFEMDDTLFVLGNGFDIHSCLPTRFCQFRKFVCERADINPGRVYNDMDKLFPESMNFQQDPKGGLNGPYMKIWIYLLDSASKECSAYDPDKYWADFEEDLGGLPYEDVLDQPEIQFDSEGDEDPFQTGEASQSMEQYISVNMLTKELREWIENVEETSPEIDKNLAERFKGHNNMFLSFNYTNTLEKWYGIDYTQVTHIHGFVDNETQVPDTIIFGHKDNDSYNMPAPSEEYMSDIDQETLKPVLDIISKHEYFYKKIMASNLKSLFFYGFSFSEVDSPYIEKILKSITTSKPIIY
;
A
#
# COMPACT_ATOMS: atom_id res chain seq x y z
N MET A 1 -36.33 -24.99 23.85
CA MET A 1 -35.63 -24.12 24.81
C MET A 1 -34.14 -24.26 24.54
N TYR A 2 -33.54 -23.30 23.85
CA TYR A 2 -32.11 -23.29 23.58
C TYR A 2 -31.39 -22.74 24.82
N THR A 3 -30.62 -23.59 25.48
CA THR A 3 -29.79 -23.20 26.61
C THR A 3 -28.60 -22.41 26.09
N CYS A 4 -28.59 -21.11 26.39
CA CYS A 4 -27.45 -20.22 26.26
C CYS A 4 -26.32 -20.73 27.18
N THR A 5 -25.33 -21.41 26.60
CA THR A 5 -24.06 -21.65 27.27
C THR A 5 -23.23 -20.38 27.16
N LYS A 6 -23.17 -19.62 28.27
CA LYS A 6 -22.09 -18.67 28.52
C LYS A 6 -20.76 -19.43 28.37
N ARG A 7 -20.06 -19.27 27.25
CA ARG A 7 -18.67 -19.68 27.14
C ARG A 7 -17.86 -18.81 28.10
N GLY A 8 -17.10 -19.49 28.94
CA GLY A 8 -16.38 -18.92 30.08
C GLY A 8 -15.32 -17.92 29.67
N ALA A 9 -14.82 -17.23 30.69
CA ALA A 9 -13.65 -16.36 30.63
C ALA A 9 -12.56 -16.99 29.75
N PHE A 10 -12.11 -16.25 28.74
CA PHE A 10 -10.97 -16.62 27.91
C PHE A 10 -9.76 -16.80 28.82
N GLU A 11 -9.27 -18.03 28.98
CA GLU A 11 -7.87 -18.22 29.37
C GLU A 11 -7.03 -17.55 28.27
N MET A 12 -6.30 -16.49 28.65
CA MET A 12 -5.51 -15.69 27.72
C MET A 12 -4.26 -16.47 27.34
N ASP A 13 -4.35 -17.14 26.20
CA ASP A 13 -3.30 -17.96 25.62
C ASP A 13 -2.44 -17.15 24.63
N ASP A 14 -1.17 -17.54 24.46
CA ASP A 14 -0.26 -16.95 23.46
C ASP A 14 -0.96 -16.91 22.09
N THR A 15 -1.25 -15.71 21.60
CA THR A 15 -2.07 -15.46 20.41
C THR A 15 -1.35 -14.53 19.44
N LEU A 16 -1.44 -14.84 18.14
CA LEU A 16 -0.95 -14.01 17.06
C LEU A 16 -2.14 -13.41 16.33
N PHE A 17 -2.16 -12.08 16.26
CA PHE A 17 -3.09 -11.32 15.44
C PHE A 17 -2.39 -10.87 14.17
N VAL A 18 -2.96 -11.22 13.02
CA VAL A 18 -2.55 -10.73 11.70
C VAL A 18 -3.60 -9.74 11.24
N LEU A 19 -3.21 -8.50 11.02
CA LEU A 19 -4.11 -7.40 10.70
C LEU A 19 -3.81 -6.88 9.30
N GLY A 20 -4.85 -6.77 8.50
CA GLY A 20 -4.83 -6.09 7.21
C GLY A 20 -5.75 -4.89 7.19
N ASN A 21 -5.83 -4.21 6.04
CA ASN A 21 -6.44 -2.89 5.93
C ASN A 21 -7.92 -2.86 6.38
N GLY A 22 -8.61 -4.00 6.29
CA GLY A 22 -9.97 -4.14 6.80
C GLY A 22 -10.11 -3.87 8.31
N PHE A 23 -9.04 -3.97 9.10
CA PHE A 23 -9.03 -3.60 10.52
C PHE A 23 -9.16 -2.09 10.71
N ASP A 24 -8.42 -1.30 9.93
CA ASP A 24 -8.50 0.17 9.96
C ASP A 24 -9.86 0.63 9.46
N ILE A 25 -10.36 0.02 8.37
CA ILE A 25 -11.70 0.27 7.83
C ILE A 25 -12.78 -0.08 8.84
N HIS A 26 -12.68 -1.22 9.54
CA HIS A 26 -13.60 -1.61 10.61
C HIS A 26 -13.56 -0.61 11.78
N SER A 27 -12.40 -0.04 12.05
CA SER A 27 -12.20 1.03 13.02
C SER A 27 -12.58 2.42 12.46
N CYS A 28 -13.30 2.48 11.33
CA CYS A 28 -13.78 3.69 10.67
C CYS A 28 -12.68 4.65 10.17
N LEU A 29 -11.45 4.18 9.97
CA LEU A 29 -10.41 4.98 9.33
C LEU A 29 -10.59 5.00 7.80
N PRO A 30 -10.33 6.15 7.16
CA PRO A 30 -10.48 6.31 5.73
C PRO A 30 -9.29 5.75 4.93
N THR A 31 -9.02 4.45 5.05
CA THR A 31 -7.88 3.76 4.43
C THR A 31 -8.23 2.95 3.17
N ARG A 32 -9.42 3.15 2.58
CA ARG A 32 -9.77 2.49 1.31
C ARG A 32 -9.00 3.08 0.14
N PHE A 33 -8.80 2.27 -0.90
CA PHE A 33 -8.18 2.73 -2.16
C PHE A 33 -8.90 3.94 -2.77
N CYS A 34 -10.24 3.95 -2.77
CA CYS A 34 -11.02 5.08 -3.30
C CYS A 34 -10.78 6.39 -2.52
N GLN A 35 -10.41 6.32 -1.25
CA GLN A 35 -10.08 7.49 -0.43
C GLN A 35 -8.68 8.01 -0.74
N PHE A 36 -7.72 7.11 -0.97
CA PHE A 36 -6.40 7.50 -1.49
C PHE A 36 -6.50 8.14 -2.88
N ARG A 37 -7.22 7.51 -3.80
CA ARG A 37 -7.47 8.07 -5.14
C ARG A 37 -8.11 9.46 -5.05
N LYS A 38 -9.11 9.63 -4.19
CA LYS A 38 -9.75 10.94 -3.97
C LYS A 38 -8.74 11.98 -3.49
N PHE A 39 -7.86 11.63 -2.55
CA PHE A 39 -6.78 12.51 -2.07
C PHE A 39 -5.86 12.95 -3.23
N VAL A 40 -5.42 12.02 -4.08
CA VAL A 40 -4.59 12.31 -5.25
C VAL A 40 -5.34 13.25 -6.23
N CYS A 41 -6.63 12.99 -6.50
CA CYS A 41 -7.45 13.86 -7.36
C CYS A 41 -7.58 15.29 -6.81
N GLU A 42 -7.82 15.44 -5.51
CA GLU A 42 -7.97 16.74 -4.87
C GLU A 42 -6.65 17.55 -4.91
N ARG A 43 -5.50 16.90 -4.73
CA ARG A 43 -4.17 17.54 -4.90
C ARG A 43 -3.89 18.01 -6.32
N ALA A 44 -4.38 17.27 -7.30
CA ALA A 44 -4.25 17.61 -8.71
C ALA A 44 -5.29 18.62 -9.23
N ASP A 45 -6.16 19.16 -8.35
CA ASP A 45 -7.28 20.06 -8.69
C ASP A 45 -8.20 19.49 -9.79
N ILE A 46 -8.51 18.19 -9.70
CA ILE A 46 -9.44 17.53 -10.62
C ILE A 46 -10.64 16.91 -9.88
N ASN A 47 -11.70 16.61 -10.62
CA ASN A 47 -12.93 16.07 -10.05
C ASN A 47 -12.79 14.58 -9.73
N PRO A 48 -12.78 14.17 -8.44
CA PRO A 48 -12.64 12.77 -8.05
C PRO A 48 -13.81 11.89 -8.51
N GLY A 49 -14.97 12.48 -8.84
CA GLY A 49 -16.15 11.76 -9.33
C GLY A 49 -16.08 11.32 -10.79
N ARG A 50 -14.96 11.55 -11.47
CA ARG A 50 -14.72 11.11 -12.86
C ARG A 50 -13.59 10.10 -12.90
N VAL A 51 -13.69 9.18 -13.86
CA VAL A 51 -12.61 8.25 -14.23
C VAL A 51 -11.87 8.87 -15.42
N TYR A 52 -10.55 8.78 -15.38
CA TYR A 52 -9.62 9.36 -16.33
C TYR A 52 -8.71 8.27 -16.89
N ASN A 53 -9.28 7.42 -17.75
CA ASN A 53 -8.59 6.33 -18.43
C ASN A 53 -8.18 6.69 -19.88
N ASP A 54 -8.16 7.99 -20.18
CA ASP A 54 -7.89 8.52 -21.51
C ASP A 54 -6.83 9.62 -21.36
N MET A 55 -5.62 9.31 -21.84
CA MET A 55 -4.46 10.19 -21.74
C MET A 55 -4.70 11.50 -22.49
N ASP A 56 -5.32 11.47 -23.68
CA ASP A 56 -5.59 12.67 -24.48
C ASP A 56 -6.52 13.66 -23.75
N LYS A 57 -7.41 13.14 -22.89
CA LYS A 57 -8.30 13.96 -22.06
C LYS A 57 -7.60 14.55 -20.83
N LEU A 58 -6.59 13.86 -20.30
CA LEU A 58 -5.81 14.32 -19.14
C LEU A 58 -4.67 15.26 -19.55
N PHE A 59 -4.11 15.03 -20.73
CA PHE A 59 -2.96 15.72 -21.33
C PHE A 59 -3.30 16.20 -22.75
N PRO A 60 -4.12 17.24 -22.91
CA PRO A 60 -4.30 17.87 -24.22
C PRO A 60 -2.94 18.39 -24.74
N GLU A 61 -2.70 18.32 -26.06
CA GLU A 61 -1.48 18.77 -26.77
C GLU A 61 -0.98 20.19 -26.38
N SER A 62 -1.85 21.01 -25.79
CA SER A 62 -1.54 22.36 -25.30
C SER A 62 -1.01 22.42 -23.86
N MET A 63 -0.83 21.29 -23.18
CA MET A 63 -0.41 21.25 -21.77
C MET A 63 1.09 21.50 -21.64
N ASN A 64 1.46 22.77 -21.48
CA ASN A 64 2.83 23.18 -21.29
C ASN A 64 3.33 22.82 -19.87
N PHE A 65 4.21 21.83 -19.76
CA PHE A 65 4.79 21.42 -18.47
C PHE A 65 5.76 22.46 -17.88
N GLN A 66 6.24 23.41 -18.68
CA GLN A 66 7.12 24.51 -18.26
C GLN A 66 6.37 25.65 -17.55
N GLN A 67 5.04 25.75 -17.69
CA GLN A 67 4.22 26.81 -17.06
C GLN A 67 3.60 26.40 -15.72
N ASP A 68 4.15 25.40 -15.02
CA ASP A 68 3.82 25.15 -13.63
C ASP A 68 4.85 25.82 -12.69
N PRO A 69 4.60 27.06 -12.21
CA PRO A 69 5.49 27.73 -11.27
C PRO A 69 5.60 27.01 -9.92
N LYS A 70 4.83 25.94 -9.68
CA LYS A 70 4.93 25.13 -8.46
C LYS A 70 5.87 23.94 -8.59
N GLY A 71 6.30 23.53 -9.79
CA GLY A 71 7.34 22.51 -10.03
C GLY A 71 7.32 21.32 -9.05
N GLY A 72 6.14 20.92 -8.62
CA GLY A 72 5.97 20.21 -7.35
C GLY A 72 4.75 19.32 -7.40
N LEU A 73 4.57 18.52 -6.36
CA LEU A 73 3.63 17.40 -6.25
C LEU A 73 2.13 17.73 -6.47
N ASN A 74 1.78 18.96 -6.87
CA ASN A 74 0.43 19.41 -7.21
C ASN A 74 0.31 19.82 -8.70
N GLY A 75 1.29 19.47 -9.52
CA GLY A 75 1.40 19.83 -10.94
C GLY A 75 0.76 18.83 -11.91
N PRO A 76 0.95 19.01 -13.23
CA PRO A 76 0.40 18.14 -14.27
C PRO A 76 0.83 16.67 -14.11
N TYR A 77 1.97 16.41 -13.48
CA TYR A 77 2.46 15.05 -13.20
C TYR A 77 1.54 14.21 -12.30
N MET A 78 0.74 14.83 -11.42
CA MET A 78 -0.24 14.06 -10.63
C MET A 78 -1.32 13.43 -11.50
N LYS A 79 -1.61 14.02 -12.67
CA LYS A 79 -2.56 13.45 -13.63
C LYS A 79 -2.08 12.12 -14.20
N ILE A 80 -0.75 11.90 -14.26
CA ILE A 80 -0.17 10.63 -14.70
C ILE A 80 -0.55 9.57 -13.67
N TRP A 81 -0.35 9.86 -12.38
CA TRP A 81 -0.73 8.95 -11.32
C TRP A 81 -2.22 8.67 -11.31
N ILE A 82 -3.07 9.67 -11.58
CA ILE A 82 -4.52 9.45 -11.71
C ILE A 82 -4.83 8.51 -12.87
N TYR A 83 -4.20 8.70 -14.03
CA TYR A 83 -4.35 7.80 -15.17
C TYR A 83 -3.93 6.37 -14.83
N LEU A 84 -2.76 6.20 -14.21
CA LEU A 84 -2.24 4.90 -13.80
C LEU A 84 -3.18 4.25 -12.77
N LEU A 85 -3.55 4.98 -11.71
CA LEU A 85 -4.51 4.52 -10.70
C LEU A 85 -5.83 4.08 -11.33
N ASP A 86 -6.37 4.86 -12.27
CA ASP A 86 -7.61 4.54 -12.98
C ASP A 86 -7.44 3.35 -13.93
N SER A 87 -6.25 3.17 -14.51
CA SER A 87 -5.91 2.07 -15.40
C SER A 87 -5.68 0.74 -14.68
N ALA A 88 -5.03 0.75 -13.51
CA ALA A 88 -5.00 -0.41 -12.60
C ALA A 88 -6.42 -0.74 -12.15
N SER A 89 -7.25 0.28 -11.98
CA SER A 89 -8.56 0.05 -11.40
C SER A 89 -9.53 -0.73 -12.30
N LYS A 90 -9.33 -0.74 -13.64
CA LYS A 90 -10.10 -1.28 -14.81
C LYS A 90 -11.65 -1.28 -14.77
N GLU A 91 -12.28 -1.16 -13.61
CA GLU A 91 -13.72 -1.12 -13.37
C GLU A 91 -14.08 -0.24 -12.17
N CYS A 92 -13.16 0.61 -11.66
CA CYS A 92 -13.52 1.56 -10.61
C CYS A 92 -14.38 2.65 -11.23
N SER A 93 -15.69 2.41 -11.27
CA SER A 93 -16.62 3.53 -11.11
C SER A 93 -16.15 4.26 -9.85
N ALA A 94 -16.19 5.60 -9.84
CA ALA A 94 -15.71 6.45 -8.74
C ALA A 94 -16.36 6.17 -7.35
N TYR A 95 -17.10 5.09 -7.22
CA TYR A 95 -17.93 4.66 -6.11
C TYR A 95 -17.90 3.15 -5.86
N ASP A 96 -17.04 2.34 -6.50
CA ASP A 96 -16.96 0.93 -6.10
C ASP A 96 -16.33 0.84 -4.70
N PRO A 97 -17.13 0.68 -3.63
CA PRO A 97 -16.62 0.64 -2.28
C PRO A 97 -15.98 -0.72 -1.99
N ASP A 98 -16.19 -1.71 -2.87
CA ASP A 98 -15.87 -3.11 -2.67
C ASP A 98 -14.52 -3.48 -3.29
N LYS A 99 -13.92 -2.63 -4.15
CA LYS A 99 -12.53 -2.83 -4.60
C LYS A 99 -11.56 -2.59 -3.44
N TYR A 100 -10.83 -3.62 -3.07
CA TYR A 100 -9.94 -3.61 -1.92
C TYR A 100 -8.60 -2.99 -2.29
N TRP A 101 -7.92 -2.45 -1.27
CA TRP A 101 -6.52 -2.01 -1.39
C TRP A 101 -5.61 -3.11 -1.98
N ALA A 102 -5.91 -4.36 -1.65
CA ALA A 102 -5.18 -5.53 -2.12
C ALA A 102 -5.23 -5.72 -3.65
N ASP A 103 -6.38 -5.46 -4.27
CA ASP A 103 -6.55 -5.56 -5.73
C ASP A 103 -5.66 -4.54 -6.42
N PHE A 104 -5.57 -3.33 -5.86
CA PHE A 104 -4.68 -2.29 -6.39
C PHE A 104 -3.20 -2.67 -6.26
N GLU A 105 -2.77 -3.25 -5.15
CA GLU A 105 -1.38 -3.71 -4.99
C GLU A 105 -1.00 -4.84 -5.94
N GLU A 106 -1.96 -5.69 -6.31
CA GLU A 106 -1.80 -6.71 -7.36
C GLU A 106 -1.72 -6.08 -8.76
N ASP A 107 -2.56 -5.09 -9.04
CA ASP A 107 -2.65 -4.42 -10.35
C ASP A 107 -1.45 -3.49 -10.66
N LEU A 108 -0.67 -3.07 -9.65
CA LEU A 108 0.50 -2.19 -9.81
C LEU A 108 1.54 -2.70 -10.82
N GLY A 109 1.75 -4.02 -10.90
CA GLY A 109 2.71 -4.62 -11.83
C GLY A 109 2.22 -4.77 -13.26
N GLY A 110 0.96 -4.40 -13.53
CA GLY A 110 0.35 -4.40 -14.85
C GLY A 110 -0.06 -3.00 -15.33
N LEU A 111 0.49 -1.97 -14.71
CA LEU A 111 0.20 -0.58 -15.05
C LEU A 111 0.78 -0.21 -16.43
N PRO A 112 0.04 0.56 -17.25
CA PRO A 112 0.49 0.95 -18.58
C PRO A 112 1.49 2.12 -18.51
N TYR A 113 2.67 1.88 -17.94
CA TYR A 113 3.72 2.90 -17.86
C TYR A 113 4.21 3.32 -19.26
N GLU A 114 4.26 2.38 -20.21
CA GLU A 114 4.64 2.62 -21.61
C GLU A 114 3.75 3.68 -22.27
N ASP A 115 2.43 3.66 -22.02
CA ASP A 115 1.48 4.63 -22.57
C ASP A 115 1.81 6.07 -22.15
N VAL A 116 2.50 6.25 -21.02
CA VAL A 116 2.94 7.55 -20.51
C VAL A 116 4.32 7.93 -21.08
N LEU A 117 5.25 6.98 -21.11
CA LEU A 117 6.63 7.22 -21.54
C LEU A 117 6.74 7.44 -23.06
N ASP A 118 5.88 6.81 -23.85
CA ASP A 118 5.88 6.89 -25.32
C ASP A 118 5.24 8.18 -25.87
N GLN A 119 4.86 9.13 -25.00
CA GLN A 119 4.24 10.41 -25.35
C GLN A 119 5.19 11.59 -25.03
N PRO A 120 6.35 11.73 -25.72
CA PRO A 120 7.26 12.84 -25.45
C PRO A 120 6.61 14.18 -25.82
N GLU A 121 6.60 15.14 -24.89
CA GLU A 121 6.23 16.52 -25.20
C GLU A 121 7.34 17.13 -26.07
N ILE A 122 7.10 17.18 -27.38
CA ILE A 122 8.02 17.79 -28.35
C ILE A 122 8.23 19.25 -27.97
N GLN A 123 9.47 19.59 -27.63
CA GLN A 123 9.86 20.95 -27.30
C GLN A 123 10.28 21.69 -28.57
N PHE A 124 10.02 23.00 -28.59
CA PHE A 124 10.41 23.88 -29.69
C PHE A 124 11.30 24.99 -29.15
N ASP A 125 12.30 25.39 -29.93
CA ASP A 125 13.18 26.50 -29.59
C ASP A 125 12.49 27.87 -29.78
N SER A 126 13.23 28.94 -29.53
CA SER A 126 12.70 30.30 -29.69
C SER A 126 12.35 30.69 -31.13
N GLU A 127 12.86 29.95 -32.12
CA GLU A 127 12.57 30.13 -33.55
C GLU A 127 11.39 29.27 -34.01
N GLY A 128 10.89 28.38 -33.14
CA GLY A 128 9.77 27.48 -33.39
C GLY A 128 10.15 26.18 -34.08
N ASP A 129 11.46 25.88 -34.16
CA ASP A 129 11.97 24.60 -34.65
C ASP A 129 11.99 23.58 -33.50
N GLU A 130 11.80 22.30 -33.80
CA GLU A 130 11.90 21.24 -32.79
C GLU A 130 13.29 21.26 -32.13
N ASP A 131 13.32 21.18 -30.80
CA ASP A 131 14.53 21.07 -29.99
C ASP A 131 14.62 19.65 -29.40
N PRO A 132 15.38 18.72 -30.04
CA PRO A 132 15.52 17.35 -29.57
C PRO A 132 16.22 17.26 -28.22
N PHE A 133 17.07 18.24 -27.88
CA PHE A 133 17.79 18.24 -26.61
C PHE A 133 16.85 18.56 -25.46
N GLN A 134 16.07 19.65 -25.57
CA GLN A 134 15.06 19.99 -24.57
C GLN A 134 13.96 18.93 -24.47
N THR A 135 13.58 18.32 -25.59
CA THR A 135 12.63 17.18 -25.60
C THR A 135 13.19 16.00 -24.79
N GLY A 136 14.46 15.66 -24.98
CA GLY A 136 15.13 14.62 -24.19
C GLY A 136 15.24 14.94 -22.69
N GLU A 137 15.49 16.20 -22.32
CA GLU A 137 15.50 16.64 -20.91
C GLU A 137 14.10 16.60 -20.27
N ALA A 138 13.06 16.93 -21.02
CA ALA A 138 11.67 16.85 -20.57
C ALA A 138 11.23 15.39 -20.34
N SER A 139 11.57 14.47 -21.25
CA SER A 139 11.34 13.03 -21.08
C SER A 139 12.04 12.45 -19.86
N GLN A 140 13.33 12.77 -19.66
CA GLN A 140 14.06 12.34 -18.45
C GLN A 140 13.45 12.90 -17.16
N SER A 141 12.96 14.14 -17.20
CA SER A 141 12.25 14.73 -16.06
C SER A 141 10.95 13.98 -15.77
N MET A 142 10.20 13.61 -16.81
CA MET A 142 8.96 12.84 -16.69
C MET A 142 9.19 11.46 -16.04
N GLU A 143 10.23 10.73 -16.44
CA GLU A 143 10.63 9.46 -15.82
C GLU A 143 10.82 9.60 -14.29
N GLN A 144 11.45 10.69 -13.83
CA GLN A 144 11.62 10.94 -12.39
C GLN A 144 10.28 11.15 -11.66
N TYR A 145 9.25 11.68 -12.32
CA TYR A 145 7.92 11.87 -11.72
C TYR A 145 7.06 10.60 -11.73
N ILE A 146 7.37 9.65 -12.61
CA ILE A 146 6.74 8.31 -12.67
C ILE A 146 7.43 7.33 -11.70
N SER A 147 8.54 7.73 -11.06
CA SER A 147 9.21 6.92 -10.05
C SER A 147 8.27 6.56 -8.89
N VAL A 148 8.37 5.31 -8.44
CA VAL A 148 7.60 4.75 -7.31
C VAL A 148 7.85 5.49 -6.00
N ASN A 149 9.01 6.12 -5.89
CA ASN A 149 9.35 6.99 -4.77
C ASN A 149 8.33 8.14 -4.62
N MET A 150 7.78 8.63 -5.73
CA MET A 150 6.78 9.68 -5.75
C MET A 150 5.43 9.19 -5.23
N LEU A 151 4.94 8.06 -5.75
CA LEU A 151 3.69 7.46 -5.29
C LEU A 151 3.77 7.04 -3.81
N THR A 152 4.92 6.51 -3.39
CA THR A 152 5.19 6.16 -1.99
C THR A 152 5.16 7.40 -1.09
N LYS A 153 5.65 8.55 -1.58
CA LYS A 153 5.56 9.83 -0.88
C LYS A 153 4.11 10.33 -0.77
N GLU A 154 3.34 10.24 -1.85
CA GLU A 154 1.92 10.62 -1.83
C GLU A 154 1.10 9.69 -0.92
N LEU A 155 1.39 8.39 -0.94
CA LEU A 155 0.83 7.42 0.00
C LEU A 155 1.18 7.80 1.45
N ARG A 156 2.43 8.15 1.73
CA ARG A 156 2.85 8.61 3.06
C ARG A 156 2.05 9.84 3.48
N GLU A 157 2.06 10.91 2.68
CA GLU A 157 1.33 12.14 2.99
C GLU A 157 -0.17 11.87 3.19
N TRP A 158 -0.77 10.99 2.39
CA TRP A 158 -2.16 10.58 2.60
C TRP A 158 -2.36 9.89 3.95
N ILE A 159 -1.52 8.93 4.32
CA ILE A 159 -1.62 8.23 5.61
C ILE A 159 -1.42 9.20 6.78
N GLU A 160 -0.49 10.16 6.68
CA GLU A 160 -0.31 11.22 7.68
C GLU A 160 -1.63 11.99 7.92
N ASN A 161 -2.39 12.29 6.85
CA ASN A 161 -3.72 12.91 6.95
C ASN A 161 -4.77 11.94 7.54
N VAL A 162 -4.70 10.66 7.22
CA VAL A 162 -5.58 9.63 7.82
C VAL A 162 -5.38 9.57 9.33
N GLU A 163 -4.15 9.67 9.82
CA GLU A 163 -3.81 9.62 11.25
C GLU A 163 -4.37 10.78 12.09
N GLU A 164 -4.84 11.86 11.44
CA GLU A 164 -5.58 12.94 12.09
C GLU A 164 -7.03 12.55 12.41
N THR A 165 -7.52 11.46 11.82
CA THR A 165 -8.87 10.93 12.08
C THR A 165 -8.87 10.06 13.34
N SER A 166 -9.88 10.24 14.20
CA SER A 166 -10.10 9.35 15.34
C SER A 166 -10.86 8.09 14.90
N PRO A 167 -10.34 6.88 15.12
CA PRO A 167 -11.06 5.64 14.86
C PRO A 167 -12.18 5.40 15.88
N GLU A 168 -13.14 4.56 15.49
CA GLU A 168 -14.09 3.96 16.40
C GLU A 168 -13.50 2.68 17.02
N ILE A 169 -13.32 2.69 18.34
CA ILE A 169 -12.71 1.57 19.07
C ILE A 169 -13.75 0.48 19.33
N ASP A 170 -13.53 -0.70 18.74
CA ASP A 170 -14.26 -1.90 19.14
C ASP A 170 -13.80 -2.35 20.54
N LYS A 171 -14.66 -2.13 21.53
CA LYS A 171 -14.39 -2.48 22.93
C LYS A 171 -14.14 -3.97 23.13
N ASN A 172 -14.83 -4.84 22.41
CA ASN A 172 -14.64 -6.29 22.54
C ASN A 172 -13.27 -6.70 21.98
N LEU A 173 -12.87 -6.09 20.88
CA LEU A 173 -11.56 -6.30 20.28
C LEU A 173 -10.44 -5.75 21.17
N ALA A 174 -10.62 -4.54 21.71
CA ALA A 174 -9.69 -3.94 22.67
C ALA A 174 -9.49 -4.81 23.92
N GLU A 175 -10.56 -5.38 24.48
CA GLU A 175 -10.43 -6.33 25.60
C GLU A 175 -9.69 -7.61 25.21
N ARG A 176 -9.87 -8.09 23.98
CA ARG A 176 -9.14 -9.26 23.46
C ARG A 176 -7.64 -8.98 23.29
N PHE A 177 -7.29 -7.77 22.84
CA PHE A 177 -5.90 -7.39 22.63
C PHE A 177 -5.09 -7.24 23.92
N LYS A 178 -5.74 -7.02 25.06
CA LYS A 178 -5.11 -6.99 26.40
C LYS A 178 -4.57 -8.35 26.89
N GLY A 179 -4.66 -9.41 26.09
CA GLY A 179 -4.09 -10.72 26.39
C GLY A 179 -2.60 -10.67 26.70
N HIS A 180 -2.17 -11.51 27.66
CA HIS A 180 -0.75 -11.71 27.94
C HIS A 180 -0.05 -12.36 26.74
N ASN A 181 1.15 -11.89 26.41
CA ASN A 181 2.00 -12.41 25.33
C ASN A 181 1.39 -12.36 23.91
N ASN A 182 0.38 -11.52 23.70
CA ASN A 182 -0.15 -11.29 22.36
C ASN A 182 0.94 -10.72 21.44
N MET A 183 0.97 -11.23 20.22
CA MET A 183 1.82 -10.75 19.12
C MET A 183 0.92 -10.17 18.03
N PHE A 184 1.36 -9.08 17.41
CA PHE A 184 0.62 -8.41 16.36
C PHE A 184 1.52 -8.27 15.13
N LEU A 185 1.00 -8.72 13.98
CA LEU A 185 1.59 -8.49 12.68
C LEU A 185 0.64 -7.59 11.90
N SER A 186 1.08 -6.38 11.58
CA SER A 186 0.30 -5.40 10.83
C SER A 186 0.83 -5.30 9.40
N PHE A 187 -0.10 -5.35 8.46
CA PHE A 187 0.10 -5.00 7.05
C PHE A 187 -0.36 -3.56 6.77
N ASN A 188 -0.94 -2.89 7.77
CA ASN A 188 -1.46 -1.54 7.63
C ASN A 188 -0.33 -0.53 7.75
N TYR A 189 -0.47 0.57 7.02
CA TYR A 189 0.48 1.67 7.05
C TYR A 189 0.24 2.65 8.22
N THR A 190 -0.76 2.43 9.06
CA THR A 190 -1.11 3.28 10.22
C THR A 190 -0.59 2.68 11.54
N ASN A 191 -0.37 3.51 12.57
CA ASN A 191 -0.06 3.04 13.93
C ASN A 191 -1.31 2.80 14.82
N THR A 192 -2.43 2.40 14.22
CA THR A 192 -3.74 2.33 14.90
C THR A 192 -3.73 1.46 16.17
N LEU A 193 -2.98 0.35 16.16
CA LEU A 193 -2.89 -0.55 17.31
C LEU A 193 -2.21 0.14 18.51
N GLU A 194 -1.11 0.83 18.25
CA GLU A 194 -0.32 1.51 19.25
C GLU A 194 -1.05 2.75 19.76
N LYS A 195 -1.45 3.65 18.86
CA LYS A 195 -2.03 4.94 19.18
C LYS A 195 -3.39 4.83 19.85
N TRP A 196 -4.24 3.93 19.36
CA TRP A 196 -5.65 3.89 19.73
C TRP A 196 -6.07 2.67 20.55
N TYR A 197 -5.46 1.52 20.32
CA TYR A 197 -5.69 0.33 21.14
C TYR A 197 -4.70 0.21 22.31
N GLY A 198 -3.69 1.09 22.39
CA GLY A 198 -2.72 1.16 23.49
C GLY A 198 -1.79 -0.04 23.56
N ILE A 199 -1.52 -0.67 22.41
CA ILE A 199 -0.62 -1.82 22.33
C ILE A 199 0.83 -1.33 22.33
N ASP A 200 1.68 -2.02 23.08
CA ASP A 200 3.10 -1.68 23.14
C ASP A 200 3.77 -1.93 21.79
N TYR A 201 4.57 -0.95 21.31
CA TYR A 201 5.26 -1.02 20.01
C TYR A 201 6.17 -2.26 19.88
N THR A 202 6.66 -2.83 20.98
CA THR A 202 7.47 -4.07 20.96
C THR A 202 6.65 -5.33 20.69
N GLN A 203 5.32 -5.22 20.76
CA GLN A 203 4.39 -6.30 20.45
C GLN A 203 3.90 -6.25 19.00
N VAL A 204 4.02 -5.10 18.33
CA VAL A 204 3.57 -4.88 16.96
C VAL A 204 4.74 -4.98 15.99
N THR A 205 4.56 -5.76 14.93
CA THR A 205 5.50 -5.85 13.80
C THR A 205 4.78 -5.33 12.57
N HIS A 206 5.21 -4.17 12.06
CA HIS A 206 4.73 -3.61 10.80
C HIS A 206 5.57 -4.14 9.64
N ILE A 207 5.02 -5.09 8.89
CA ILE A 207 5.80 -5.82 7.88
C ILE A 207 6.20 -4.93 6.70
N HIS A 208 5.31 -3.99 6.34
CA HIS A 208 5.50 -3.00 5.29
C HIS A 208 5.91 -1.62 5.82
N GLY A 209 6.27 -1.50 7.09
CA GLY A 209 6.43 -0.20 7.73
C GLY A 209 5.08 0.52 7.94
N PHE A 210 5.15 1.66 8.59
CA PHE A 210 3.99 2.46 8.96
C PHE A 210 4.37 3.94 9.03
N VAL A 211 3.38 4.81 9.14
CA VAL A 211 3.58 6.24 9.39
C VAL A 211 3.30 6.52 10.85
N ASP A 212 4.15 7.34 11.46
CA ASP A 212 3.92 7.88 12.78
C ASP A 212 4.18 9.39 12.75
N ASN A 213 3.12 10.18 12.92
CA ASN A 213 3.23 11.64 12.96
C ASN A 213 3.97 12.16 14.20
N GLU A 214 4.11 11.34 15.26
CA GLU A 214 4.71 11.75 16.53
C GLU A 214 6.22 11.52 16.58
N THR A 215 6.73 10.55 15.82
CA THR A 215 8.17 10.27 15.76
C THR A 215 8.79 10.92 14.51
N GLN A 216 9.86 11.70 14.70
CA GLN A 216 10.63 12.26 13.57
C GLN A 216 11.52 11.20 12.88
N VAL A 217 11.25 9.91 13.13
CA VAL A 217 11.98 8.83 12.48
C VAL A 217 11.45 8.73 11.05
N PRO A 218 12.33 8.66 10.03
CA PRO A 218 11.90 8.34 8.68
C PRO A 218 11.50 6.88 8.65
N ASP A 219 10.29 6.57 9.09
CA ASP A 219 9.70 5.26 8.86
C ASP A 219 9.38 5.16 7.36
N THR A 220 10.01 4.16 6.73
CA THR A 220 9.89 3.87 5.30
C THR A 220 8.72 2.93 5.10
N ILE A 221 7.63 3.45 4.53
CA ILE A 221 6.56 2.62 3.97
C ILE A 221 7.14 1.82 2.80
N ILE A 222 6.78 0.54 2.74
CA ILE A 222 7.17 -0.38 1.68
C ILE A 222 5.92 -0.71 0.87
N PHE A 223 5.86 -0.14 -0.33
CA PHE A 223 4.71 -0.22 -1.23
C PHE A 223 5.18 -0.72 -2.60
N GLY A 224 4.36 -1.55 -3.26
CA GLY A 224 4.71 -2.19 -4.54
C GLY A 224 4.05 -3.55 -4.74
N HIS A 225 4.16 -4.09 -5.96
CA HIS A 225 3.59 -5.40 -6.32
C HIS A 225 4.55 -6.55 -6.05
N LYS A 226 4.05 -7.78 -6.14
CA LYS A 226 4.84 -8.99 -5.97
C LYS A 226 5.89 -9.11 -7.07
N ASP A 227 7.07 -9.60 -6.69
CA ASP A 227 8.05 -10.07 -7.65
C ASP A 227 7.49 -11.20 -8.52
N ASN A 228 7.49 -10.97 -9.84
CA ASN A 228 7.16 -11.97 -10.85
C ASN A 228 8.32 -12.97 -10.90
N ASP A 229 8.39 -13.83 -9.88
CA ASP A 229 8.85 -15.23 -9.90
C ASP A 229 9.59 -15.65 -8.63
N SER A 230 8.88 -16.38 -7.75
CA SER A 230 9.54 -17.28 -6.80
C SER A 230 9.10 -18.74 -6.89
N TYR A 231 8.13 -19.10 -7.74
CA TYR A 231 7.76 -20.50 -7.98
C TYR A 231 7.23 -20.73 -9.42
N ASN A 232 8.15 -20.91 -10.38
CA ASN A 232 7.97 -21.58 -11.69
C ASN A 232 7.74 -20.79 -13.00
N MET A 233 7.85 -19.47 -13.08
CA MET A 233 8.23 -18.83 -14.36
C MET A 233 9.71 -18.40 -14.30
N PRO A 234 10.43 -18.41 -15.44
CA PRO A 234 11.68 -17.70 -15.52
C PRO A 234 11.34 -16.21 -15.38
N ALA A 235 11.94 -15.56 -14.38
CA ALA A 235 11.86 -14.11 -14.21
C ALA A 235 11.92 -13.46 -15.59
N PRO A 236 10.99 -12.55 -15.94
CA PRO A 236 11.11 -11.81 -17.18
C PRO A 236 12.54 -11.30 -17.23
N SER A 237 13.29 -11.68 -18.28
CA SER A 237 14.72 -11.39 -18.32
C SER A 237 14.90 -9.89 -18.07
N GLU A 238 15.80 -9.51 -17.17
CA GLU A 238 16.06 -8.13 -16.75
C GLU A 238 16.13 -7.13 -17.93
N GLU A 239 16.45 -7.65 -19.12
CA GLU A 239 16.48 -6.96 -20.43
C GLU A 239 15.10 -6.46 -20.96
N TYR A 240 13.95 -6.89 -20.40
CA TYR A 240 12.60 -6.47 -20.82
C TYR A 240 11.75 -5.83 -19.70
N MET A 241 12.26 -5.70 -18.48
CA MET A 241 11.56 -4.93 -17.44
C MET A 241 11.91 -3.46 -17.59
N SER A 242 10.93 -2.58 -17.57
CA SER A 242 11.21 -1.15 -17.49
C SER A 242 11.87 -0.84 -16.13
N ASP A 243 12.68 0.23 -16.06
CA ASP A 243 13.26 0.68 -14.79
C ASP A 243 12.17 0.94 -13.73
N ILE A 244 10.98 1.38 -14.17
CA ILE A 244 9.81 1.58 -13.31
C ILE A 244 9.26 0.26 -12.78
N ASP A 245 9.18 -0.79 -13.61
CA ASP A 245 8.75 -2.12 -13.13
C ASP A 245 9.69 -2.64 -12.05
N GLN A 246 11.00 -2.41 -12.19
CA GLN A 246 11.96 -2.79 -11.14
C GLN A 246 11.79 -1.97 -9.86
N GLU A 247 11.45 -0.68 -9.98
CA GLU A 247 11.15 0.18 -8.83
C GLU A 247 9.84 -0.20 -8.12
N THR A 248 8.86 -0.78 -8.82
CA THR A 248 7.56 -1.19 -8.24
C THR A 248 7.59 -2.57 -7.59
N LEU A 249 8.69 -3.30 -7.72
CA LEU A 249 8.87 -4.60 -7.11
C LEU A 249 9.01 -4.49 -5.59
N LYS A 250 8.11 -5.15 -4.87
CA LYS A 250 8.24 -5.35 -3.43
C LYS A 250 9.33 -6.40 -3.17
N PRO A 251 10.41 -6.09 -2.43
CA PRO A 251 11.50 -7.03 -2.16
C PRO A 251 11.10 -8.02 -1.06
N VAL A 252 10.17 -8.92 -1.36
CA VAL A 252 9.50 -9.81 -0.39
C VAL A 252 10.51 -10.63 0.42
N LEU A 253 11.56 -11.17 -0.22
CA LEU A 253 12.58 -11.97 0.47
C LEU A 253 13.41 -11.15 1.45
N ASP A 254 13.73 -9.90 1.10
CA ASP A 254 14.47 -8.99 1.98
C ASP A 254 13.60 -8.56 3.16
N ILE A 255 12.31 -8.32 2.94
CA ILE A 255 11.34 -7.99 3.99
C ILE A 255 11.22 -9.17 4.96
N ILE A 256 11.05 -10.40 4.45
CA ILE A 256 11.01 -11.61 5.29
C ILE A 256 12.30 -11.75 6.11
N SER A 257 13.46 -11.47 5.49
CA SER A 257 14.76 -11.55 6.15
C SER A 257 14.95 -10.47 7.22
N LYS A 258 14.49 -9.24 6.95
CA LYS A 258 14.49 -8.12 7.91
C LYS A 258 13.68 -8.45 9.16
N HIS A 259 12.59 -9.20 9.01
CA HIS A 259 11.70 -9.60 10.11
C HIS A 259 12.01 -10.99 10.69
N GLU A 260 13.23 -11.53 10.49
CA GLU A 260 13.61 -12.86 10.98
C GLU A 260 13.41 -13.04 12.49
N TYR A 261 13.65 -11.98 13.29
CA TYR A 261 13.44 -12.01 14.74
C TYR A 261 11.97 -12.29 15.11
N PHE A 262 11.03 -11.69 14.40
CA PHE A 262 9.60 -11.92 14.61
C PHE A 262 9.23 -13.40 14.37
N TYR A 263 9.72 -13.98 13.27
CA TYR A 263 9.49 -15.41 12.99
C TYR A 263 10.15 -16.33 14.04
N LYS A 264 11.35 -15.97 14.53
CA LYS A 264 11.99 -16.68 15.66
C LYS A 264 11.17 -16.58 16.94
N LYS A 265 10.53 -15.44 17.20
CA LYS A 265 9.61 -15.26 18.33
C LYS A 265 8.38 -16.18 18.21
N ILE A 266 7.81 -16.32 17.00
CA ILE A 266 6.73 -17.29 16.73
C ILE A 266 7.23 -18.72 17.02
N MET A 267 8.40 -19.10 16.48
CA MET A 267 8.98 -20.44 16.68
C MET A 267 9.23 -20.80 18.15
N ALA A 268 9.55 -19.81 18.98
CA ALA A 268 9.80 -19.98 20.41
C ALA A 268 8.51 -19.93 21.26
N SER A 269 7.42 -19.41 20.70
CA SER A 269 6.12 -19.29 21.38
C SER A 269 5.33 -20.59 21.33
N ASN A 270 4.48 -20.83 22.34
CA ASN A 270 3.50 -21.92 22.27
C ASN A 270 2.17 -21.38 21.76
N LEU A 271 2.18 -20.92 20.50
CA LEU A 271 1.05 -20.27 19.87
C LEU A 271 -0.19 -21.18 19.89
N LYS A 272 -1.26 -20.73 20.55
CA LYS A 272 -2.51 -21.50 20.65
C LYS A 272 -3.57 -21.04 19.67
N SER A 273 -3.58 -19.75 19.33
CA SER A 273 -4.55 -19.16 18.43
C SER A 273 -3.89 -18.20 17.43
N LEU A 274 -4.38 -18.23 16.19
CA LEU A 274 -4.02 -17.32 15.11
C LEU A 274 -5.29 -16.64 14.61
N PHE A 275 -5.35 -15.32 14.65
CA PHE A 275 -6.50 -14.54 14.20
C PHE A 275 -6.13 -13.68 13.01
N PHE A 276 -6.98 -13.67 11.99
CA PHE A 276 -6.91 -12.71 10.90
C PHE A 276 -8.01 -11.65 11.03
N TYR A 277 -7.64 -10.37 11.07
CA TYR A 277 -8.58 -9.26 11.16
C TYR A 277 -8.43 -8.35 9.95
N GLY A 278 -9.47 -8.28 9.12
CA GLY A 278 -9.49 -7.41 7.96
C GLY A 278 -8.41 -7.68 6.92
N PHE A 279 -7.86 -8.90 6.92
CA PHE A 279 -6.80 -9.33 6.03
C PHE A 279 -7.40 -9.85 4.71
N SER A 280 -6.87 -9.39 3.58
CA SER A 280 -7.41 -9.68 2.23
C SER A 280 -6.99 -11.04 1.67
N PHE A 281 -5.90 -11.63 2.17
CA PHE A 281 -5.29 -12.84 1.60
C PHE A 281 -4.92 -12.71 0.11
N SER A 282 -4.44 -11.53 -0.31
CA SER A 282 -3.90 -11.33 -1.66
C SER A 282 -2.70 -12.24 -1.95
N GLU A 283 -2.49 -12.52 -3.23
CA GLU A 283 -1.36 -13.32 -3.70
C GLU A 283 -0.01 -12.66 -3.40
N VAL A 284 0.00 -11.32 -3.32
CA VAL A 284 1.15 -10.49 -2.93
C VAL A 284 1.59 -10.79 -1.50
N ASP A 285 0.64 -11.02 -0.58
CA ASP A 285 0.94 -11.23 0.84
C ASP A 285 1.14 -12.70 1.23
N SER A 286 0.79 -13.63 0.34
CA SER A 286 0.91 -15.08 0.55
C SER A 286 2.29 -15.53 1.06
N PRO A 287 3.45 -14.99 0.62
CA PRO A 287 4.76 -15.46 1.09
C PRO A 287 4.99 -15.20 2.58
N TYR A 288 4.44 -14.10 3.12
CA TYR A 288 4.52 -13.77 4.54
C TYR A 288 3.69 -14.75 5.36
N ILE A 289 2.48 -15.08 4.90
CA ILE A 289 1.60 -16.04 5.57
C ILE A 289 2.21 -17.43 5.55
N GLU A 290 2.76 -17.87 4.42
CA GLU A 290 3.51 -19.13 4.34
C GLU A 290 4.65 -19.19 5.35
N LYS A 291 5.41 -18.09 5.47
CA LYS A 291 6.52 -18.01 6.42
C LYS A 291 6.02 -18.08 7.87
N ILE A 292 4.91 -17.43 8.21
CA ILE A 292 4.27 -17.55 9.53
C ILE A 292 3.91 -19.01 9.80
N LEU A 293 3.18 -19.65 8.89
CA LEU A 293 2.72 -21.03 9.05
C LEU A 293 3.88 -22.03 9.19
N LYS A 294 4.97 -21.83 8.42
CA LYS A 294 6.21 -22.62 8.54
C LYS A 294 6.95 -22.38 9.86
N SER A 295 6.76 -21.23 10.49
CA SER A 295 7.40 -20.86 11.76
C SER A 295 6.65 -21.39 12.99
N ILE A 296 5.45 -21.94 12.81
CA ILE A 296 4.68 -22.54 13.90
C ILE A 296 5.17 -23.98 14.11
N THR A 297 5.94 -24.20 15.17
CA THR A 297 6.59 -25.49 15.47
C THR A 297 5.84 -26.32 16.51
N THR A 298 4.86 -25.71 17.20
CA THR A 298 4.05 -26.33 18.26
C THR A 298 2.80 -27.01 17.69
N SER A 299 1.93 -27.52 18.57
CA SER A 299 0.61 -28.03 18.17
C SER A 299 -0.12 -26.98 17.34
N LYS A 300 -0.68 -27.40 16.20
CA LYS A 300 -1.37 -26.48 15.26
C LYS A 300 -2.35 -25.58 16.02
N PRO A 301 -2.19 -24.24 15.95
CA PRO A 301 -3.11 -23.33 16.62
C PRO A 301 -4.48 -23.40 15.98
N ILE A 302 -5.49 -22.95 16.72
CA ILE A 302 -6.81 -22.73 16.15
C ILE A 302 -6.74 -21.45 15.32
N ILE A 303 -7.12 -21.55 14.04
CA ILE A 303 -7.14 -20.41 13.10
C ILE A 303 -8.54 -19.83 13.06
N TYR A 304 -8.64 -18.51 13.21
CA TYR A 304 -9.87 -17.72 13.23
C TYR A 304 -9.85 -16.62 12.19
#